data_AF-A0A2T5GK90-F1
#
_entry.id   AF-A0A2T5GK90-F1
#
_cell.length_a   1.000
_cell.length_b   1.000
_cell.length_c   1.000
_cell.angle_alpha   90.00
_cell.angle_beta   90.00
_cell.angle_gamma   90.00
#
_symmetry.space_group_name_H-M   'P 1'
#
loop_
_entity.id
_entity.type
_entity.pdbx_description
1 polymer ?
#
loop_
_entity_poly.entity_id
_entity_poly.type
_entity_poly.pdbx_seq_one_letter_code
_entity_poly.pdbx_strand_id
1 'polypeptide(L)' 'MGAPVGLDFGAIMTMGNARKVDLALLADVLPTVEPIIIDNLSGEEPDAFTE' A
#
# COMPACT_ATOMS: atom_id res chain seq x y z
N MET A 1 3.08 16.97 14.92
CA MET A 1 1.76 16.53 14.42
C MET A 1 1.98 15.95 13.03
N GLY A 2 2.24 14.64 12.93
CA GLY A 2 2.28 13.94 11.65
C GLY A 2 0.85 13.55 11.28
N ALA A 3 0.34 14.07 10.17
CA ALA A 3 -0.95 13.62 9.67
C ALA A 3 -0.85 12.12 9.32
N PRO A 4 -1.92 11.32 9.49
CA PRO A 4 -1.91 9.93 9.06
C PRO A 4 -1.57 9.89 7.57
N VAL A 5 -0.41 9.32 7.24
CA VAL A 5 0.00 9.06 5.86
C VAL A 5 -0.77 7.81 5.43
N GLY A 6 -1.58 7.94 4.40
CA GLY A 6 -2.38 6.86 3.83
C GLY A 6 -2.26 6.86 2.31
N LEU A 7 -2.52 5.72 1.69
CA LEU A 7 -2.55 5.62 0.23
C LEU A 7 -3.88 6.18 -0.29
N ASP A 8 -3.83 6.93 -1.40
CA ASP A 8 -5.06 7.36 -2.07
C ASP A 8 -5.63 6.20 -2.90
N PHE A 9 -6.64 5.54 -2.35
CA PHE A 9 -7.34 4.43 -2.99
C PHE A 9 -7.92 4.81 -4.36
N GLY A 10 -8.46 6.03 -4.50
CA GLY A 10 -9.04 6.48 -5.77
C GLY A 10 -7.97 6.63 -6.86
N ALA A 11 -6.82 7.19 -6.51
CA ALA A 11 -5.68 7.32 -7.41
C ALA A 11 -5.12 5.95 -7.81
N ILE A 12 -5.00 5.01 -6.87
CA ILE A 12 -4.49 3.65 -7.14
C ILE A 12 -5.46 2.87 -8.05
N MET A 13 -6.77 2.94 -7.80
CA MET A 13 -7.77 2.30 -8.67
C MET A 13 -7.75 2.90 -10.08
N THR A 14 -7.60 4.22 -10.18
CA THR A 14 -7.48 4.91 -11.48
C THR A 14 -6.25 4.44 -12.26
N MET A 15 -5.09 4.31 -11.57
CA MET A 15 -3.87 3.78 -12.19
C MET A 15 -3.98 2.29 -12.54
N GLY A 16 -4.58 1.49 -11.67
CA GLY A 16 -4.83 0.07 -11.93
C GLY A 16 -5.68 -0.13 -13.19
N ASN A 17 -6.72 0.69 -13.36
CA ASN A 17 -7.59 0.65 -14.52
C ASN A 17 -6.81 1.02 -15.80
N ALA A 18 -6.01 2.09 -15.76
CA ALA A 18 -5.17 2.50 -16.87
C ALA A 18 -4.15 1.42 -17.29
N ARG A 19 -3.67 0.63 -16.33
CA ARG A 19 -2.73 -0.49 -16.55
C ARG A 19 -3.41 -1.82 -16.86
N LYS A 20 -4.74 -1.85 -16.99
CA LYS A 20 -5.55 -3.07 -17.19
C LYS A 20 -5.30 -4.15 -16.13
N VAL A 21 -5.09 -3.72 -14.88
CA VAL A 21 -5.00 -4.62 -13.73
C VAL A 21 -6.40 -5.12 -13.38
N ASP A 22 -6.49 -6.31 -12.79
CA ASP A 22 -7.75 -6.77 -12.20
C ASP A 22 -8.13 -5.86 -11.02
N LEU A 23 -9.14 -5.02 -11.23
CA LEU A 23 -9.59 -4.05 -10.23
C LEU A 23 -10.31 -4.69 -9.04
N ALA A 24 -10.92 -5.86 -9.24
CA ALA A 24 -11.62 -6.56 -8.15
C ALA A 24 -10.59 -7.16 -7.20
N LEU A 25 -9.56 -7.82 -7.74
CA LEU A 25 -8.44 -8.32 -6.95
C LEU A 25 -7.66 -7.17 -6.29
N LEU A 26 -7.41 -6.08 -7.02
CA LEU A 26 -6.72 -4.92 -6.46
C LEU A 26 -7.52 -4.29 -5.30
N ALA A 27 -8.84 -4.17 -5.42
CA ALA A 27 -9.69 -3.62 -4.37
C ALA A 27 -9.76 -4.52 -3.12
N ASP A 28 -9.67 -5.83 -3.31
CA ASP A 28 -9.65 -6.82 -2.23
C ASP A 28 -8.31 -6.82 -1.47
N VAL A 29 -7.20 -6.76 -2.20
CA VAL A 29 -5.85 -6.90 -1.63
C VAL A 29 -5.31 -5.58 -1.05
N LEU A 30 -5.64 -4.44 -1.66
CA LEU A 30 -5.04 -3.15 -1.30
C LEU A 30 -5.23 -2.72 0.17
N PRO A 31 -6.41 -2.88 0.82
CA PRO A 31 -6.57 -2.57 2.25
C PRO A 31 -5.68 -3.41 3.16
N THR A 32 -5.39 -4.65 2.77
CA THR A 32 -4.53 -5.56 3.53
C THR A 32 -3.05 -5.19 3.38
N VAL A 33 -2.66 -4.72 2.20
CA VAL A 33 -1.25 -4.45 1.86
C VAL A 33 -0.84 -3.00 2.15
N GLU A 34 -1.78 -2.05 2.16
CA GLU A 34 -1.54 -0.64 2.52
C GLU A 34 -0.67 -0.45 3.79
N PRO A 35 -0.99 -1.06 4.95
CA PRO A 35 -0.19 -0.86 6.16
C PRO A 35 1.25 -1.35 5.99
N ILE A 36 1.48 -2.44 5.26
CA ILE A 36 2.81 -2.98 4.99
C ILE A 36 3.61 -2.00 4.12
N ILE A 37 2.97 -1.38 3.12
CA ILE A 37 3.59 -0.38 2.24
C ILE A 37 4.00 0.86 3.04
N ILE A 38 3.11 1.35 3.91
CA ILE A 38 3.35 2.55 4.73
C ILE A 38 4.47 2.31 5.75
N ASP A 39 4.50 1.13 6.37
CA ASP A 39 5.54 0.70 7.31
C ASP A 39 6.93 0.72 6.66
N ASN A 40 7.07 0.10 5.48
CA ASN A 40 8.31 0.10 4.70
C ASN A 40 8.72 1.50 4.21
N LEU A 41 7.78 2.40 3.94
CA LEU A 41 8.05 3.78 3.51
C LEU A 41 8.49 4.69 4.65
N SER A 42 8.10 4.37 5.89
CA SER A 42 8.41 5.19 7.07
C SER A 42 9.86 5.01 7.56
N GLY A 43 10.60 4.07 6.97
CA GLY A 43 12.05 3.95 7.18
C GLY A 43 12.44 3.27 8.49
N GLU A 44 11.54 2.54 9.14
CA GLU A 44 11.95 1.47 10.05
C GLU A 44 12.24 0.27 9.16
N GLU A 45 13.53 0.09 8.82
CA GLU A 45 14.00 -1.18 8.26
C GLU A 45 13.48 -2.29 9.17
N PRO A 46 12.70 -3.27 8.67
CA PRO A 46 12.27 -4.38 9.50
C PRO A 46 13.54 -5.07 9.96
N ASP A 47 13.79 -4.98 11.28
CA ASP A 47 14.94 -5.57 11.96
C ASP A 47 15.16 -6.97 11.39
N ALA A 48 16.27 -7.14 10.68
CA ALA A 48 16.56 -8.36 9.98
C ALA A 48 16.47 -9.50 10.99
N PHE A 49 15.53 -10.42 10.75
CA PHE A 49 15.36 -11.65 11.54
C PHE A 49 16.75 -12.25 11.83
N THR A 50 17.23 -12.03 13.04
CA THR A 50 18.45 -12.61 13.55
C THR A 50 18.03 -13.83 14.36
N GLU A 51 18.09 -15.00 13.74
CA GLU A 51 18.15 -16.30 14.42
C GLU A 51 19.45 -17.00 14.02
#